data_AF-A0A4Z0XXJ2-F1
#
_entry.id   AF-A0A4Z0XXJ2-F1
#
_cell.length_a   1.000
_cell.length_b   1.000
_cell.length_c   1.000
_cell.angle_alpha   90.00
_cell.angle_beta   90.00
_cell.angle_gamma   90.00
#
_symmetry.space_group_name_H-M   'P 1'
#
loop_
_entity.id
_entity.type
_entity.pdbx_description
1 polymer ?
#
loop_
_entity_poly.entity_id
_entity_poly.type
_entity_poly.pdbx_seq_one_letter_code
_entity_poly.pdbx_strand_id
1 'polypeptide(L)'
;MEENTNVEQQDQDTITISKSDYAKAIQSAEDKLRTKYSADIKALKDKIAELTPKQKSDAEIDFENRLKALEAKEKKIALLEKLNTKNMDSSIADFLKDDVDVDSFNTVIENLVNARIEKAGYKPTGHMNSESISKEKWASMNISQRTEFYNSNPELAKKLMGM
;
A
#
# COMPACT_ATOMS: atom_id res chain seq x y z
N MET A 1 56.74 -10.45 74.41
CA MET A 1 55.40 -9.85 74.47
C MET A 1 54.51 -10.79 73.67
N GLU A 2 53.63 -11.48 74.38
CA GLU A 2 52.73 -12.50 73.84
C GLU A 2 51.62 -11.81 73.02
N GLU A 3 51.38 -12.30 71.80
CA GLU A 3 50.24 -11.90 70.99
C GLU A 3 48.97 -12.53 71.58
N ASN A 4 48.10 -11.67 72.10
CA ASN A 4 46.84 -12.07 72.71
C ASN A 4 45.76 -12.14 71.61
N THR A 5 45.56 -13.32 71.04
CA THR A 5 44.44 -13.63 70.13
C THR A 5 43.16 -13.78 70.94
N ASN A 6 42.39 -12.69 71.04
CA ASN A 6 41.03 -12.74 71.59
C ASN A 6 40.10 -13.38 70.54
N VAL A 7 39.97 -14.71 70.61
CA VAL A 7 38.95 -15.45 69.87
C VAL A 7 37.63 -15.26 70.62
N GLU A 8 36.75 -14.42 70.08
CA GLU A 8 35.36 -14.32 70.52
C GLU A 8 34.70 -15.70 70.38
N GLN A 9 34.62 -16.43 71.48
CA GLN A 9 33.80 -17.62 71.60
C GLN A 9 32.34 -17.17 71.50
N GLN A 10 31.75 -17.39 70.33
CA GLN A 10 30.30 -17.34 70.19
C GLN A 10 29.73 -18.46 71.06
N ASP A 11 29.15 -18.10 72.19
CA ASP A 11 28.33 -18.98 73.02
C ASP A 11 27.21 -19.56 72.15
N GLN A 12 27.41 -20.80 71.67
CA GLN A 12 26.36 -21.56 71.03
C GLN A 12 25.42 -22.05 72.13
N ASP A 13 24.42 -21.25 72.46
CA ASP A 13 23.28 -21.66 73.28
C ASP A 13 22.58 -22.84 72.59
N THR A 14 22.87 -24.05 73.06
CA THR A 14 22.26 -25.27 72.56
C THR A 14 20.91 -25.47 73.24
N ILE A 15 19.84 -25.12 72.53
CA ILE A 15 18.46 -25.31 73.00
C ILE A 15 17.98 -26.71 72.58
N THR A 16 17.71 -27.59 73.54
CA THR A 16 17.04 -28.87 73.31
C THR A 16 15.54 -28.66 73.21
N ILE A 17 14.97 -28.81 72.02
CA ILE A 17 13.52 -28.74 71.80
C ILE A 17 12.97 -30.05 71.25
N SER A 18 11.68 -30.29 71.47
CA SER A 18 11.01 -31.45 70.89
C SER A 18 10.98 -31.34 69.36
N LYS A 19 11.08 -32.49 68.65
CA LYS A 19 10.98 -32.51 67.17
C LYS A 19 9.69 -31.84 66.66
N SER A 20 8.60 -31.95 67.42
CA SER A 20 7.33 -31.31 67.07
C SER A 20 7.36 -29.80 67.22
N ASP A 21 8.03 -29.27 68.25
CA ASP A 21 8.10 -27.82 68.45
C ASP A 21 9.07 -27.17 67.46
N TYR A 22 10.11 -27.90 67.04
CA TYR A 22 10.98 -27.50 65.94
C TYR A 22 10.23 -27.41 64.61
N ALA A 23 9.43 -28.41 64.28
CA ALA A 23 8.60 -28.39 63.07
C ALA A 23 7.59 -27.23 63.08
N LYS A 24 6.96 -26.93 64.23
CA LYS A 24 6.06 -25.78 64.38
C LYS A 24 6.79 -24.44 64.20
N ALA A 25 8.00 -24.31 64.75
CA ALA A 25 8.80 -23.10 64.59
C ALA A 25 9.18 -22.85 63.12
N ILE A 26 9.58 -23.90 62.40
CA ILE A 26 9.84 -23.84 60.95
C ILE A 26 8.57 -23.44 60.21
N GLN A 27 7.44 -24.11 60.46
CA GLN A 27 6.18 -23.80 59.80
C GLN A 27 5.74 -22.36 60.04
N SER A 28 5.89 -21.86 61.28
CA SER A 28 5.60 -20.46 61.59
C SER A 28 6.53 -19.48 60.86
N ALA A 29 7.79 -19.83 60.67
CA ALA A 29 8.75 -19.00 59.94
C ALA A 29 8.42 -18.99 58.44
N GLU A 30 8.12 -20.16 57.87
CA GLU A 30 7.71 -20.31 56.48
C GLU A 30 6.41 -19.55 56.18
N ASP A 31 5.43 -19.58 57.08
CA ASP A 31 4.16 -18.91 56.87
C ASP A 31 4.30 -17.37 56.93
N LYS A 32 5.16 -16.88 57.84
CA LYS A 32 5.56 -15.46 57.86
C LYS A 32 6.26 -15.05 56.57
N LEU A 33 7.18 -15.90 56.07
CA LEU A 33 7.92 -15.66 54.84
C LEU A 33 6.98 -15.62 53.63
N ARG A 34 6.07 -16.59 53.54
CA ARG A 34 5.03 -16.68 52.50
C ARG A 34 4.14 -15.45 52.50
N THR A 35 3.72 -15.00 53.67
CA THR A 35 2.85 -13.82 53.81
C THR A 35 3.58 -12.55 53.40
N LYS A 36 4.84 -12.36 53.85
CA LYS A 36 5.68 -11.24 53.43
C LYS A 36 5.88 -11.20 51.92
N TYR A 37 6.35 -12.30 51.34
CA TYR A 37 6.60 -12.34 49.90
C TYR A 37 5.31 -12.17 49.08
N SER A 38 4.17 -12.69 49.54
CA SER A 38 2.90 -12.47 48.87
C SER A 38 2.49 -10.98 48.90
N ALA A 39 2.72 -10.30 50.02
CA ALA A 39 2.48 -8.86 50.14
C ALA A 39 3.43 -8.05 49.25
N ASP A 40 4.72 -8.38 49.25
CA ASP A 40 5.74 -7.71 48.44
C ASP A 40 5.49 -7.91 46.94
N ILE A 41 5.14 -9.13 46.51
CA ILE A 41 4.79 -9.43 45.11
C ILE A 41 3.55 -8.62 44.69
N LYS A 42 2.55 -8.51 45.56
CA LYS A 42 1.36 -7.70 45.26
C LYS A 42 1.71 -6.22 45.15
N ALA A 43 2.47 -5.68 46.09
CA ALA A 43 2.92 -4.29 46.06
C ALA A 43 3.77 -3.99 44.81
N LEU A 44 4.66 -4.90 44.42
CA LEU A 44 5.45 -4.78 43.19
C LEU A 44 4.58 -4.84 41.94
N LYS A 45 3.58 -5.73 41.88
CA LYS A 45 2.63 -5.80 40.76
C LYS A 45 1.79 -4.54 40.65
N ASP A 46 1.31 -4.01 41.78
CA ASP A 46 0.53 -2.77 41.82
C ASP A 46 1.37 -1.59 41.34
N LYS A 47 2.64 -1.51 41.77
CA LYS A 47 3.59 -0.48 41.33
C LYS A 47 3.98 -0.61 39.86
N ILE A 48 4.12 -1.83 39.35
CA ILE A 48 4.31 -2.08 37.91
C ILE A 48 3.07 -1.62 37.14
N ALA A 49 1.86 -1.93 37.62
CA ALA A 49 0.62 -1.52 36.96
C ALA A 49 0.39 0.01 36.99
N GLU A 50 0.89 0.70 38.01
CA GLU A 50 0.87 2.16 38.12
C GLU A 50 1.90 2.82 37.19
N LEU A 51 3.12 2.28 37.13
CA LEU A 51 4.22 2.81 36.31
C LEU A 51 4.13 2.41 34.83
N THR A 52 3.42 1.32 34.52
CA THR A 52 3.20 0.89 33.14
C THR A 52 2.06 1.71 32.56
N PRO A 53 2.31 2.57 31.56
CA PRO A 53 1.26 3.42 31.01
C PRO A 53 0.18 2.55 30.35
N LYS A 54 -1.07 2.71 30.79
CA LYS A 54 -2.26 1.99 30.26
C LYS A 54 -2.63 2.38 28.83
N GLN A 55 -2.16 3.54 28.39
CA GLN A 55 -2.34 4.08 27.05
C GLN A 55 -0.98 4.41 26.49
N LYS A 56 -0.83 4.28 25.17
CA LYS A 56 0.37 4.71 24.45
C LYS A 56 0.72 6.13 24.88
N SER A 57 2.00 6.37 25.17
CA SER A 57 2.49 7.69 25.53
C SER A 57 2.08 8.70 24.46
N ASP A 58 1.83 9.97 24.81
CA ASP A 58 1.53 11.03 23.83
C ASP A 58 2.57 11.06 22.70
N ALA A 59 3.83 10.71 23.01
CA ALA A 59 4.91 10.58 22.04
C ALA A 59 4.73 9.40 21.07
N GLU A 60 4.22 8.26 21.54
CA GLU A 60 3.92 7.10 20.69
C GLU A 60 2.71 7.36 19.81
N ILE A 61 1.70 8.08 20.32
CA ILE A 61 0.53 8.51 19.53
C ILE A 61 0.95 9.50 18.44
N ASP A 62 1.77 10.50 18.76
CA ASP A 62 2.28 11.45 17.75
C ASP A 62 3.12 10.71 16.69
N PHE A 63 3.97 9.77 17.13
CA PHE A 63 4.76 8.95 16.21
C PHE A 63 3.88 8.12 15.26
N GLU A 64 2.86 7.44 15.78
CA GLU A 64 1.92 6.66 14.96
C GLU A 64 1.14 7.54 13.99
N ASN A 65 0.71 8.73 14.42
CA ASN A 65 0.02 9.68 13.55
C ASN A 65 0.94 10.21 12.45
N ARG A 66 2.20 10.52 12.77
CA ARG A 66 3.21 10.93 11.76
C ARG A 66 3.49 9.81 10.78
N LEU A 67 3.63 8.57 11.26
CA LEU A 67 3.85 7.41 10.41
C LEU A 67 2.69 7.21 9.43
N LYS A 68 1.44 7.24 9.92
CA LYS A 68 0.25 7.16 9.06
C LYS A 68 0.18 8.29 8.05
N ALA A 69 0.50 9.52 8.45
CA ALA A 69 0.51 10.67 7.55
C ALA A 69 1.59 10.55 6.46
N LEU A 70 2.76 10.00 6.79
CA LEU A 70 3.82 9.72 5.82
C LEU A 70 3.42 8.62 4.86
N GLU A 71 2.88 7.49 5.34
CA GLU A 71 2.39 6.40 4.49
C GLU A 71 1.30 6.88 3.52
N ALA A 72 0.37 7.73 3.98
CA ALA A 72 -0.66 8.30 3.12
C ALA A 72 -0.06 9.22 2.04
N LYS A 73 0.97 10.01 2.38
CA LYS A 73 1.69 10.85 1.41
C LYS A 73 2.44 10.01 0.39
N GLU A 74 3.14 8.97 0.82
CA GLU A 74 3.86 8.06 -0.08
C GLU A 74 2.92 7.38 -1.08
N LYS A 75 1.77 6.89 -0.61
CA LYS A 75 0.72 6.32 -1.49
C LYS A 75 0.22 7.33 -2.50
N LYS A 76 -0.06 8.57 -2.07
CA LYS A 76 -0.51 9.64 -2.97
C LYS A 76 0.54 9.97 -4.04
N ILE A 77 1.82 10.05 -3.65
CA ILE A 77 2.91 10.30 -4.60
C ILE A 77 3.02 9.16 -5.61
N ALA A 78 2.99 7.90 -5.16
CA ALA A 78 3.04 6.74 -6.04
C ALA A 78 1.86 6.71 -7.03
N LEU A 79 0.65 7.10 -6.59
CA LEU A 79 -0.51 7.23 -7.48
C LEU A 79 -0.30 8.33 -8.53
N LEU A 80 0.18 9.51 -8.12
CA LEU A 80 0.47 10.63 -9.02
C LEU A 80 1.53 10.26 -10.07
N GLU A 81 2.59 9.56 -9.66
CA GLU A 81 3.62 9.06 -10.57
C GLU A 81 3.03 8.08 -11.59
N LYS A 82 2.21 7.12 -11.14
CA LYS A 82 1.52 6.18 -12.05
C LYS A 82 0.64 6.91 -13.05
N LEU A 83 -0.16 7.89 -12.63
CA LEU A 83 -1.01 8.68 -13.53
C LEU A 83 -0.17 9.45 -14.55
N ASN A 84 0.91 10.10 -14.10
CA ASN A 84 1.81 10.83 -15.00
C ASN A 84 2.46 9.91 -16.04
N THR A 85 2.88 8.69 -15.67
CA THR A 85 3.43 7.72 -16.64
C THR A 85 2.43 7.31 -17.73
N LYS A 86 1.12 7.44 -17.46
CA LYS A 86 0.03 7.14 -18.40
C LYS A 86 -0.50 8.38 -19.12
N ASN A 87 0.19 9.53 -19.01
CA ASN A 87 -0.27 10.82 -19.52
C ASN A 87 -1.68 11.20 -19.02
N MET A 88 -2.04 10.74 -17.81
CA MET A 88 -3.31 11.09 -17.17
C MET A 88 -3.12 12.34 -16.32
N ASP A 89 -4.16 13.17 -16.25
CA ASP A 89 -4.12 14.39 -15.45
C ASP A 89 -4.02 14.06 -13.95
N SER A 90 -3.03 14.64 -13.27
CA SER A 90 -2.79 14.50 -11.84
C SER A 90 -3.99 14.89 -10.96
N SER A 91 -4.87 15.77 -11.43
CA SER A 91 -6.10 16.16 -10.72
C SER A 91 -7.10 15.02 -10.57
N ILE A 92 -6.99 13.96 -11.39
CA ILE A 92 -7.84 12.76 -11.28
C ILE A 92 -7.51 11.97 -10.01
N ALA A 93 -6.29 12.10 -9.47
CA ALA A 93 -5.85 11.39 -8.27
C ALA A 93 -6.76 11.62 -7.06
N ASP A 94 -7.33 12.82 -6.92
CA ASP A 94 -8.21 13.15 -5.78
C ASP A 94 -9.58 12.43 -5.84
N PHE A 95 -9.92 11.82 -6.98
CA PHE A 95 -11.15 11.06 -7.18
C PHE A 95 -10.92 9.54 -7.17
N LEU A 96 -9.68 9.10 -7.09
CA LEU A 96 -9.29 7.70 -7.12
C LEU A 96 -9.01 7.18 -5.70
N LYS A 97 -9.25 5.89 -5.50
CA LYS A 97 -8.84 5.21 -4.26
C LYS A 97 -7.35 4.88 -4.31
N ASP A 98 -6.72 4.78 -3.14
CA ASP A 98 -5.29 4.46 -3.00
C ASP A 98 -4.87 3.15 -3.68
N ASP A 99 -5.79 2.20 -3.82
CA ASP A 99 -5.58 0.85 -4.36
C ASP A 99 -6.05 0.68 -5.82
N VAL A 100 -6.32 1.79 -6.52
CA VAL A 100 -6.85 1.70 -7.88
C VAL A 100 -5.81 1.11 -8.85
N ASP A 101 -6.29 0.22 -9.71
CA ASP A 101 -5.54 -0.24 -10.87
C ASP A 101 -5.58 0.83 -11.97
N VAL A 102 -4.54 1.66 -11.99
CA VAL A 102 -4.38 2.76 -12.95
C VAL A 102 -4.30 2.26 -14.40
N ASP A 103 -3.75 1.05 -14.63
CA ASP A 103 -3.63 0.49 -15.98
C ASP A 103 -5.00 0.14 -16.55
N SER A 104 -5.78 -0.63 -15.78
CA SER A 104 -7.15 -0.97 -16.15
C SER A 104 -8.02 0.28 -16.30
N PHE A 105 -7.86 1.25 -15.39
CA PHE A 105 -8.58 2.52 -15.47
C PHE A 105 -8.24 3.29 -16.75
N ASN A 106 -6.96 3.39 -17.11
CA ASN A 106 -6.52 4.06 -18.34
C ASN A 106 -7.12 3.38 -19.58
N THR A 107 -7.09 2.04 -19.65
CA THR A 107 -7.69 1.30 -20.77
C THR A 107 -9.19 1.57 -20.92
N VAL A 108 -9.93 1.67 -19.81
CA VAL A 108 -11.37 2.00 -19.84
C VAL A 108 -11.59 3.41 -20.39
N ILE A 109 -10.78 4.38 -19.96
CA ILE A 109 -10.84 5.77 -20.46
C ILE A 109 -10.54 5.84 -21.95
N GLU A 110 -9.46 5.19 -22.42
CA GLU A 110 -9.08 5.14 -23.84
C GLU A 110 -10.21 4.54 -24.69
N ASN A 111 -10.78 3.42 -24.25
CA ASN A 111 -11.90 2.78 -24.95
C ASN A 111 -13.14 3.68 -25.01
N LEU A 112 -13.45 4.39 -23.92
CA LEU A 112 -14.57 5.33 -23.89
C LEU A 112 -14.35 6.51 -24.86
N VAL A 113 -13.13 7.06 -24.87
CA VAL A 113 -12.76 8.16 -25.78
C VAL A 113 -12.83 7.69 -27.23
N ASN A 114 -12.26 6.52 -27.55
CA ASN A 114 -12.33 5.93 -28.89
C ASN A 114 -13.78 5.72 -29.33
N ALA A 115 -14.62 5.12 -28.49
CA ALA A 115 -16.03 4.91 -28.79
C ALA A 115 -16.81 6.23 -28.99
N ARG A 116 -16.45 7.30 -28.26
CA ARG A 116 -17.04 8.64 -28.48
C ARG A 116 -16.54 9.26 -29.77
N ILE A 117 -15.25 9.14 -30.10
CA ILE A 117 -14.70 9.63 -31.37
C ILE A 117 -15.34 8.88 -32.54
N GLU A 118 -15.56 7.58 -32.43
CA GLU A 118 -16.26 6.81 -33.48
C GLU A 118 -17.72 7.24 -33.66
N LYS A 119 -18.40 7.63 -32.56
CA LYS A 119 -19.81 8.06 -32.60
C LYS A 119 -20.02 9.53 -32.97
N ALA A 120 -19.12 10.41 -32.55
CA ALA A 120 -19.23 11.86 -32.69
C ALA A 120 -18.25 12.45 -33.72
N GLY A 121 -17.19 11.72 -34.05
CA GLY A 121 -16.24 12.09 -35.08
C GLY A 121 -16.87 12.02 -36.45
N TYR A 122 -16.52 12.99 -37.29
CA TYR A 122 -16.89 12.99 -38.71
C TYR A 122 -16.33 11.73 -39.37
N LYS A 123 -17.19 10.74 -39.63
CA LYS A 123 -16.87 9.64 -40.55
C LYS A 123 -17.03 10.20 -41.95
N PRO A 124 -15.97 10.36 -42.76
CA PRO A 124 -16.13 10.78 -44.14
C PRO A 124 -16.98 9.73 -44.85
N THR A 125 -18.25 10.04 -45.12
CA THR A 125 -19.16 9.19 -45.90
C THR A 125 -18.87 9.30 -47.41
N GLY A 126 -17.77 9.96 -47.77
CA GLY A 126 -17.38 10.31 -49.13
C GLY A 126 -16.50 9.29 -49.85
N HIS A 127 -16.21 8.13 -49.26
CA HIS A 127 -15.83 6.98 -50.07
C HIS A 127 -17.11 6.32 -50.60
N MET A 128 -17.79 7.00 -51.53
CA MET A 128 -18.52 6.24 -52.53
C MET A 128 -17.51 5.26 -53.12
N ASN A 129 -17.89 4.01 -53.34
CA ASN A 129 -17.06 3.04 -54.05
C ASN A 129 -16.57 3.70 -55.34
N SER A 130 -15.39 4.32 -55.31
CA SER A 130 -14.75 4.82 -56.51
C SER A 130 -14.50 3.54 -57.28
N GLU A 131 -15.19 3.37 -58.40
CA GLU A 131 -14.90 2.27 -59.32
C GLU A 131 -13.40 2.33 -59.58
N SER A 132 -12.66 1.45 -58.91
CA SER A 132 -11.21 1.45 -58.94
C SER A 132 -10.84 0.78 -60.25
N ILE A 133 -10.67 1.59 -61.29
CA ILE A 133 -10.14 1.11 -62.56
C ILE A 133 -8.62 1.01 -62.43
N SER A 134 -8.06 -0.14 -62.81
CA SER A 134 -6.61 -0.31 -62.90
C SER A 134 -6.06 0.43 -64.12
N LYS A 135 -4.76 0.75 -64.13
CA LYS A 135 -4.12 1.41 -65.28
C LYS A 135 -4.21 0.57 -66.55
N GLU A 136 -4.16 -0.75 -66.40
CA GLU A 136 -4.26 -1.73 -67.49
C GLU A 136 -5.70 -1.75 -68.05
N LYS A 137 -6.70 -1.66 -67.17
CA LYS A 137 -8.10 -1.57 -67.59
C LYS A 137 -8.39 -0.24 -68.30
N TRP A 138 -7.81 0.86 -67.84
CA TRP A 138 -7.87 2.16 -68.53
C TRP A 138 -7.19 2.11 -69.91
N ALA A 139 -6.01 1.49 -69.99
CA ALA A 139 -5.26 1.35 -71.23
C ALA A 139 -6.02 0.53 -72.30
N SER A 140 -6.79 -0.47 -71.87
CA SER A 140 -7.61 -1.32 -72.76
C SER A 140 -8.97 -0.73 -73.15
N MET A 141 -9.42 0.37 -72.53
CA MET A 141 -10.67 1.04 -72.91
C MET A 141 -10.54 1.78 -74.24
N ASN A 142 -11.60 1.73 -75.04
CA ASN A 142 -11.72 2.54 -76.25
C ASN A 142 -12.04 4.02 -75.93
N ILE A 143 -11.94 4.89 -76.93
CA ILE A 143 -12.11 6.34 -76.76
C ILE A 143 -13.50 6.70 -76.20
N SER A 144 -14.57 6.02 -76.64
CA SER A 144 -15.93 6.25 -76.12
C SER A 144 -16.06 5.87 -74.66
N GLN A 145 -15.52 4.72 -74.26
CA GLN A 145 -15.50 4.25 -72.87
C GLN A 145 -14.69 5.19 -71.96
N ARG A 146 -13.55 5.70 -72.45
CA ARG A 146 -12.76 6.69 -71.71
C ARG A 146 -13.50 8.03 -71.56
N THR A 147 -14.28 8.42 -72.56
CA THR A 147 -15.09 9.65 -72.54
C THR A 147 -16.23 9.53 -71.53
N GLU A 148 -16.96 8.41 -71.54
CA GLU A 148 -18.02 8.12 -70.56
C GLU A 148 -17.45 8.06 -69.13
N PHE A 149 -16.29 7.41 -68.97
CA PHE A 149 -15.59 7.37 -67.68
C PHE A 149 -15.10 8.75 -67.25
N TYR A 150 -14.59 9.58 -68.15
CA TYR A 150 -14.19 10.96 -67.84
C TYR A 150 -15.37 11.82 -67.40
N ASN A 151 -16.53 11.68 -68.06
CA ASN A 151 -17.74 12.41 -67.68
C ASN A 151 -18.29 11.97 -66.32
N SER A 152 -18.14 10.69 -65.99
CA SER A 152 -18.64 10.11 -64.72
C SER A 152 -17.64 10.26 -63.56
N ASN A 153 -16.34 10.22 -63.84
CA ASN A 153 -15.24 10.24 -62.87
C ASN A 153 -14.06 11.11 -63.37
N PRO A 154 -14.24 12.44 -63.49
CA PRO A 154 -13.28 13.32 -64.15
C PRO A 154 -11.91 13.37 -63.46
N GLU A 155 -11.88 13.39 -62.12
CA GLU A 155 -10.63 13.48 -61.35
C GLU A 155 -9.79 12.20 -61.45
N LEU A 156 -10.44 11.03 -61.44
CA LEU A 156 -9.74 9.76 -61.60
C LEU A 156 -9.24 9.58 -63.03
N ALA A 157 -10.02 10.02 -64.03
CA ALA A 157 -9.62 9.99 -65.42
C ALA A 157 -8.44 10.92 -65.72
N LYS A 158 -8.39 12.13 -65.15
CA LYS A 158 -7.23 13.04 -65.25
C LYS A 158 -5.96 12.40 -64.70
N LYS A 159 -6.05 11.81 -63.50
CA LYS A 159 -4.94 11.08 -62.85
C LYS A 159 -4.45 9.90 -63.69
N LEU A 160 -5.34 9.19 -64.39
CA LEU A 160 -4.99 8.08 -65.29
C LEU A 160 -4.43 8.55 -66.64
N MET A 161 -4.77 9.77 -67.07
CA MET A 161 -4.16 10.45 -68.21
C MET A 161 -2.82 11.11 -67.89
N GLY A 162 -2.41 11.16 -66.61
CA GLY A 162 -1.18 11.82 -66.17
C GLY A 162 -1.26 13.35 -66.20
N MET A 163 -2.47 13.91 -66.12
CA MET A 163 -2.76 15.34 -66.01
C MET A 163 -3.05 15.76 -64.57
#